data_AF-A0A8H5FW35-F1
#
_entry.id   AF-A0A8H5FW35-F1
#
_cell.length_a   1.000
_cell.length_b   1.000
_cell.length_c   1.000
_cell.angle_alpha   90.00
_cell.angle_beta   90.00
_cell.angle_gamma   90.00
#
_symmetry.space_group_name_H-M   'P 1'
#
loop_
_entity.id
_entity.type
_entity.pdbx_description
1 polymer ?
#
loop_
_entity_poly.entity_id
_entity_poly.type
_entity_poly.pdbx_seq_one_letter_code
_entity_poly.pdbx_strand_id
1 'polypeptide(L)'
;MAWGIHLTVYGAAMSFSFLRIRRKQRSTYTSWAFMVYMTIILAMATTYVGTNIQDNERLACDPGGPLAYAEAAFDTPMILIGNNVYPVIAIFLNDALLVWWLYIIWDLIWMVAFAVIMLMTSFVTGVLLLYTSAQPGHTFNSADAVSFGTAYFSISLSLTVIVTLVIVSWLVYLQNQATKALGNTPEYRDHYYILA
;
A
#
# COMPACT_ATOMS: atom_id res chain seq x y z
N MET A 1 -10.25 -10.46 -0.46
CA MET A 1 -11.09 -9.77 0.54
C MET A 1 -10.79 -8.27 0.66
N ALA A 2 -9.54 -7.79 0.57
CA ALA A 2 -9.21 -6.36 0.70
C ALA A 2 -9.47 -5.48 -0.56
N TRP A 3 -9.73 -6.06 -1.73
CA TRP A 3 -9.90 -5.31 -3.00
C TRP A 3 -10.99 -4.23 -2.95
N GLY A 4 -12.09 -4.48 -2.21
CA GLY A 4 -13.16 -3.50 -2.03
C GLY A 4 -12.68 -2.19 -1.36
N ILE A 5 -11.74 -2.29 -0.41
CA ILE A 5 -11.14 -1.13 0.26
C ILE A 5 -10.27 -0.35 -0.73
N HIS A 6 -9.49 -1.04 -1.57
CA HIS A 6 -8.69 -0.37 -2.59
C HIS A 6 -9.56 0.40 -3.59
N LEU A 7 -10.71 -0.17 -3.98
CA LEU A 7 -11.63 0.48 -4.90
C LEU A 7 -12.33 1.69 -4.27
N THR A 8 -12.75 1.61 -3.01
CA THR A 8 -13.38 2.75 -2.32
C THR A 8 -12.39 3.88 -2.08
N VAL A 9 -11.16 3.56 -1.66
CA VAL A 9 -10.09 4.56 -1.47
C VAL A 9 -9.72 5.21 -2.80
N TYR A 10 -9.62 4.45 -3.88
CA TYR A 10 -9.41 5.00 -5.22
C TYR A 10 -10.53 5.96 -5.64
N GLY A 11 -11.80 5.56 -5.47
CA GLY A 11 -12.94 6.41 -5.78
C GLY A 11 -12.95 7.71 -4.97
N ALA A 12 -12.67 7.62 -3.66
CA ALA A 12 -12.53 8.78 -2.80
C ALA A 12 -11.40 9.70 -3.27
N ALA A 13 -10.18 9.17 -3.48
CA ALA A 13 -9.02 9.94 -3.94
C ALA A 13 -9.26 10.64 -5.28
N MET A 14 -9.93 9.95 -6.21
CA MET A 14 -10.29 10.48 -7.53
C MET A 14 -11.30 11.63 -7.40
N SER A 15 -12.35 11.45 -6.60
CA SER A 15 -13.36 12.50 -6.37
C SER A 15 -12.77 13.75 -5.71
N PHE A 16 -11.89 13.59 -4.72
CA PHE A 16 -11.18 14.72 -4.08
C PHE A 16 -10.26 15.45 -5.06
N SER A 17 -9.55 14.72 -5.93
CA SER A 17 -8.67 15.30 -6.93
C SER A 17 -9.45 16.11 -7.97
N PHE A 18 -10.59 15.59 -8.44
CA PHE A 18 -11.48 16.32 -9.34
C PHE A 18 -12.07 17.59 -8.70
N LEU A 19 -12.49 17.51 -7.43
CA LEU A 19 -12.99 18.68 -6.71
C LEU A 19 -11.90 19.75 -6.54
N ARG A 20 -10.65 19.36 -6.26
CA ARG A 20 -9.50 20.27 -6.16
C ARG A 20 -9.17 20.96 -7.49
N ILE A 21 -9.23 20.23 -8.60
CA ILE A 21 -9.05 20.80 -9.95
C ILE A 21 -10.17 21.82 -10.24
N ARG A 22 -11.43 21.46 -9.96
CA ARG A 22 -12.57 22.37 -10.17
C ARG A 22 -12.48 23.65 -9.33
N ARG A 23 -11.96 23.56 -8.11
CA ARG A 23 -11.76 24.70 -7.20
C ARG A 23 -10.50 25.52 -7.50
N LYS A 24 -9.70 25.19 -8.52
CA LYS A 24 -8.40 25.81 -8.86
C LYS A 24 -7.44 25.98 -7.66
N GLN A 25 -7.58 25.17 -6.62
CA GLN A 25 -6.83 25.32 -5.36
C GLN A 25 -5.37 24.86 -5.45
N ARG A 26 -5.00 24.08 -6.48
CA ARG A 26 -3.64 23.55 -6.67
C ARG A 26 -3.29 23.54 -8.16
N SER A 27 -2.00 23.46 -8.47
CA SER A 27 -1.53 23.23 -9.85
C SER A 27 -2.21 22.01 -10.45
N THR A 28 -2.88 22.21 -11.58
CA THR A 28 -3.61 21.17 -12.32
C THR A 28 -2.73 19.97 -12.63
N TYR A 29 -1.46 20.21 -12.97
CA TYR A 29 -0.47 19.17 -13.28
C TYR A 29 -0.24 18.20 -12.12
N THR A 30 -0.11 18.72 -10.89
CA THR A 30 0.11 17.89 -9.71
C THR A 30 -1.09 16.99 -9.44
N SER A 31 -2.31 17.50 -9.59
CA SER A 31 -3.54 16.72 -9.39
C SER A 31 -3.67 15.59 -10.41
N TRP A 32 -3.35 15.85 -11.69
CA TRP A 32 -3.33 14.82 -12.73
C TRP A 32 -2.29 13.75 -12.47
N ALA A 33 -1.07 14.13 -12.05
CA ALA A 33 -0.02 13.18 -11.70
C ALA A 33 -0.46 12.23 -10.57
N PHE A 34 -1.13 12.76 -9.53
CA PHE A 34 -1.70 11.94 -8.45
C PHE A 34 -2.79 10.96 -8.95
N MET A 35 -3.64 11.40 -9.87
CA MET A 35 -4.68 10.53 -10.43
C MET A 35 -4.07 9.37 -11.22
N VAL A 36 -3.08 9.66 -12.08
CA VAL A 36 -2.34 8.64 -12.85
C VAL A 36 -1.63 7.65 -11.91
N TYR A 37 -0.99 8.16 -10.86
CA TYR A 37 -0.34 7.34 -9.85
C TYR A 37 -1.31 6.34 -9.19
N MET A 38 -2.47 6.82 -8.75
CA MET A 38 -3.48 5.99 -8.10
C MET A 38 -4.10 4.97 -9.06
N THR A 39 -4.29 5.32 -10.33
CA THR A 39 -4.74 4.34 -11.34
C THR A 39 -3.75 3.21 -11.57
N ILE A 40 -2.45 3.50 -11.55
CA ILE A 40 -1.40 2.48 -11.74
C ILE A 40 -1.43 1.48 -10.58
N ILE A 41 -1.50 1.97 -9.33
CA ILE A 41 -1.59 1.10 -8.15
C ILE A 41 -2.85 0.23 -8.22
N LEU A 42 -4.00 0.82 -8.58
CA LEU A 42 -5.25 0.05 -8.71
C LEU A 42 -5.17 -1.01 -9.81
N ALA A 43 -4.56 -0.69 -10.95
CA ALA A 43 -4.38 -1.64 -12.05
C ALA A 43 -3.54 -2.84 -11.61
N MET A 44 -2.41 -2.60 -10.94
CA MET A 44 -1.55 -3.66 -10.40
C MET A 44 -2.26 -4.52 -9.33
N ALA A 45 -3.03 -3.89 -8.45
CA ALA A 45 -3.82 -4.60 -7.45
C ALA A 45 -4.93 -5.45 -8.10
N THR A 46 -5.52 -4.97 -9.20
CA THR A 46 -6.57 -5.68 -9.93
C THR A 46 -6.01 -6.89 -10.68
N THR A 47 -4.84 -6.75 -11.32
CA THR A 47 -4.16 -7.88 -11.96
C THR A 47 -3.81 -8.97 -10.95
N TYR A 48 -3.31 -8.59 -9.76
CA TYR A 48 -3.01 -9.55 -8.70
C TYR A 48 -4.24 -10.35 -8.27
N VAL A 49 -5.36 -9.68 -8.03
CA VAL A 49 -6.62 -10.37 -7.65
C VAL A 49 -7.13 -11.25 -8.79
N GLY A 50 -7.04 -10.77 -10.03
CA GLY A 50 -7.47 -11.51 -11.21
C GLY A 50 -6.69 -12.82 -11.40
N THR A 51 -5.36 -12.77 -11.28
CA THR A 51 -4.53 -13.99 -11.38
C THR A 51 -4.78 -14.93 -10.22
N ASN A 52 -4.96 -14.42 -8.99
CA ASN A 52 -5.29 -15.24 -7.83
C ASN A 52 -6.63 -15.99 -7.98
N ILE A 53 -7.65 -15.35 -8.54
CA ILE A 53 -8.94 -16.02 -8.80
C ILE A 53 -8.73 -17.15 -9.81
N GLN A 54 -8.05 -16.85 -10.91
CA GLN A 54 -7.79 -17.84 -11.98
C GLN A 54 -6.96 -19.03 -11.48
N ASP A 55 -5.96 -18.77 -10.62
CA ASP A 55 -5.13 -19.82 -10.04
C ASP A 55 -5.94 -20.70 -9.08
N ASN A 56 -6.81 -20.11 -8.26
CA ASN A 56 -7.69 -20.87 -7.36
C ASN A 56 -8.70 -21.75 -8.13
N GLU A 57 -9.24 -21.26 -9.25
CA GLU A 57 -10.13 -22.05 -10.11
C GLU A 57 -9.41 -23.24 -10.74
N ARG A 58 -8.19 -23.03 -11.23
CA ARG A 58 -7.37 -24.10 -11.82
C ARG A 58 -6.92 -25.11 -10.79
N LEU A 59 -6.51 -24.66 -9.59
CA LEU A 59 -6.19 -25.51 -8.44
C LEU A 59 -7.35 -26.44 -8.07
N ALA A 60 -8.59 -25.94 -8.11
CA ALA A 60 -9.78 -26.72 -7.75
C ALA A 60 -10.17 -27.76 -8.82
N CYS A 61 -9.86 -27.48 -10.08
CA CYS A 61 -10.23 -28.34 -11.22
C CYS A 61 -9.09 -29.27 -11.67
N ASP A 62 -7.91 -29.23 -11.05
CA ASP A 62 -6.76 -30.02 -11.49
C ASP A 62 -6.91 -31.52 -11.17
N PRO A 63 -6.84 -32.43 -12.16
CA PRO A 63 -6.97 -33.87 -11.93
C PRO A 63 -5.83 -34.47 -11.08
N GLY A 64 -4.66 -33.83 -11.07
CA GLY A 64 -3.48 -34.24 -10.31
C GLY A 64 -3.50 -33.79 -8.85
N GLY A 65 -4.49 -32.97 -8.47
CA GLY A 65 -4.62 -32.38 -7.15
C GLY A 65 -3.74 -31.14 -6.95
N PRO A 66 -3.95 -30.40 -5.83
CA PRO A 66 -3.39 -29.07 -5.64
C PRO A 66 -1.85 -28.99 -5.66
N LEU A 67 -1.18 -30.06 -5.22
CA LEU A 67 0.27 -30.12 -5.17
C LEU A 67 0.89 -30.26 -6.57
N ALA A 68 0.28 -31.08 -7.44
CA ALA A 68 0.76 -31.30 -8.81
C ALA A 68 0.57 -30.03 -9.66
N TYR A 69 -0.57 -29.35 -9.52
CA TYR A 69 -0.79 -28.05 -10.14
C TYR A 69 0.25 -27.03 -9.68
N ALA A 70 0.54 -26.94 -8.38
CA ALA A 70 1.49 -25.96 -7.86
C ALA A 70 2.86 -26.09 -8.54
N GLU A 71 3.42 -27.30 -8.62
CA GLU A 71 4.72 -27.55 -9.26
C GLU A 71 4.75 -27.12 -10.74
N ALA A 72 3.68 -27.39 -11.50
CA ALA A 72 3.59 -27.02 -12.92
C ALA A 72 3.30 -25.52 -13.14
N ALA A 73 2.58 -24.90 -12.21
CA ALA A 73 2.09 -23.54 -12.35
C ALA A 73 3.16 -22.48 -12.02
N PHE A 74 4.14 -22.81 -11.16
CA PHE A 74 5.16 -21.85 -10.73
C PHE A 74 6.05 -21.31 -11.86
N ASP A 75 6.24 -22.08 -12.94
CA ASP A 75 7.06 -21.67 -14.08
C ASP A 75 6.26 -20.88 -15.14
N THR A 76 4.96 -20.67 -14.91
CA THR A 76 4.14 -19.92 -15.85
C THR A 76 4.36 -18.40 -15.68
N PRO A 77 4.52 -17.66 -16.79
CA PRO A 77 4.77 -16.21 -16.74
C PRO A 77 3.60 -15.45 -16.11
N MET A 78 2.37 -16.01 -16.18
CA MET A 78 1.18 -15.45 -15.56
C MET A 78 1.33 -15.35 -14.04
N ILE A 79 1.81 -16.42 -13.40
CA ILE A 79 1.96 -16.49 -11.94
C ILE A 79 3.18 -15.69 -11.50
N LEU A 80 4.29 -15.83 -12.22
CA LEU A 80 5.50 -15.07 -11.90
C LEU A 80 5.25 -13.56 -11.91
N ILE A 81 4.64 -13.03 -12.97
CA ILE A 81 4.41 -11.59 -13.10
C ILE A 81 3.20 -11.14 -12.28
N GLY A 82 2.09 -11.88 -12.39
CA GLY A 82 0.81 -11.53 -11.78
C GLY A 82 0.80 -11.63 -10.26
N ASN A 83 1.32 -12.74 -9.74
CA ASN A 83 1.26 -13.07 -8.33
C ASN A 83 2.50 -12.63 -7.53
N ASN A 84 3.66 -12.45 -8.17
CA ASN A 84 4.88 -12.08 -7.45
C ASN A 84 5.33 -10.64 -7.77
N VAL A 85 5.45 -10.26 -9.05
CA VAL A 85 6.01 -8.95 -9.43
C VAL A 85 5.06 -7.79 -9.14
N TYR A 86 3.83 -7.83 -9.66
CA TYR A 86 2.88 -6.73 -9.51
C TYR A 86 2.52 -6.39 -8.05
N PRO A 87 2.27 -7.33 -7.14
CA PRO A 87 1.95 -6.98 -5.75
C PRO A 87 3.14 -6.35 -5.01
N VAL A 88 4.37 -6.83 -5.22
CA VAL A 88 5.57 -6.25 -4.59
C VAL A 88 5.76 -4.78 -5.03
N ILE A 89 5.56 -4.50 -6.32
CA ILE A 89 5.62 -3.12 -6.82
C ILE A 89 4.47 -2.28 -6.26
N ALA A 90 3.25 -2.81 -6.22
CA ALA A 90 2.08 -2.09 -5.72
C ALA A 90 2.23 -1.73 -4.23
N ILE A 91 2.73 -2.65 -3.40
CA ILE A 91 3.00 -2.42 -1.97
C ILE A 91 4.10 -1.38 -1.81
N PHE A 92 5.20 -1.49 -2.57
CA PHE A 92 6.28 -0.51 -2.53
C PHE A 92 5.80 0.91 -2.89
N LEU A 93 4.98 1.05 -3.94
CA LEU A 93 4.38 2.34 -4.31
C LEU A 93 3.44 2.86 -3.22
N ASN A 94 2.70 1.99 -2.55
CA ASN A 94 1.85 2.39 -1.43
C ASN A 94 2.68 2.90 -0.24
N ASP A 95 3.75 2.21 0.12
CA ASP A 95 4.67 2.61 1.20
C ASP A 95 5.36 3.93 0.87
N ALA A 96 5.84 4.11 -0.37
CA ALA A 96 6.45 5.35 -0.83
C ALA A 96 5.48 6.54 -0.73
N LEU A 97 4.20 6.31 -1.05
CA LEU A 97 3.17 7.33 -0.88
C LEU A 97 3.01 7.70 0.60
N LEU A 98 2.94 6.72 1.51
CA LEU A 98 2.83 6.97 2.95
C LEU A 98 4.01 7.80 3.49
N VAL A 99 5.23 7.51 3.04
CA VAL A 99 6.43 8.29 3.40
C VAL A 99 6.33 9.72 2.85
N TRP A 100 5.83 9.90 1.63
CA TRP A 100 5.59 11.24 1.06
C TRP A 100 4.56 12.04 1.88
N TRP A 101 3.50 11.40 2.37
CA TRP A 101 2.54 12.05 3.27
C TRP A 101 3.19 12.45 4.60
N LEU A 102 4.00 11.57 5.18
CA LEU A 102 4.72 11.88 6.42
C LEU A 102 5.63 13.10 6.23
N TYR A 103 6.35 13.18 5.12
CA TYR A 103 7.20 14.33 4.78
C TYR A 103 6.42 15.65 4.67
N ILE A 104 5.20 15.62 4.11
CA ILE A 104 4.38 16.83 3.98
C ILE A 104 3.81 17.31 5.32
N ILE A 105 3.46 16.38 6.20
CA ILE A 105 2.80 16.72 7.48
C ILE A 105 3.83 17.09 8.55
N TRP A 106 4.97 16.40 8.58
CA TRP A 106 6.00 16.56 9.60
C TRP A 106 7.26 17.23 9.04
N ASP A 107 7.56 18.43 9.53
CA ASP A 107 8.84 19.14 9.28
C ASP A 107 10.03 18.56 10.10
N LEU A 108 9.78 17.48 10.86
CA LEU A 108 10.79 16.81 11.68
C LEU A 108 11.55 15.78 10.85
N ILE A 109 12.68 16.24 10.33
CA ILE A 109 13.60 15.50 9.44
C ILE A 109 13.96 14.09 9.99
N TRP A 110 14.07 13.93 11.30
CA TRP A 110 14.47 12.65 11.92
C TRP A 110 13.49 11.50 11.69
N MET A 111 12.18 11.73 11.83
CA MET A 111 11.17 10.69 11.61
C MET A 111 11.05 10.35 10.12
N VAL A 112 11.15 11.36 9.26
CA VAL A 112 11.15 11.14 7.80
C VAL A 112 12.39 10.34 7.38
N ALA A 113 13.57 10.68 7.90
CA ALA A 113 14.80 9.94 7.60
C ALA A 113 14.69 8.46 7.98
N PHE A 114 14.11 8.16 9.16
CA PHE A 114 13.85 6.78 9.57
C PHE A 114 12.90 6.05 8.62
N ALA A 115 11.78 6.68 8.23
CA ALA A 115 10.82 6.09 7.30
C ALA A 115 11.43 5.87 5.90
N VAL A 116 12.30 6.78 5.45
CA VAL A 116 13.05 6.63 4.18
C VAL A 116 14.03 5.47 4.25
N ILE A 117 14.75 5.29 5.37
CA ILE A 117 15.65 4.14 5.55
C ILE A 117 14.86 2.84 5.49
N MET A 118 13.71 2.74 6.19
CA MET A 118 12.86 1.55 6.12
C MET A 118 12.33 1.29 4.70
N LEU A 119 11.97 2.33 3.95
CA LEU A 119 11.56 2.22 2.56
C LEU A 119 12.68 1.67 1.68
N MET A 120 13.92 2.13 1.89
CA MET A 120 15.09 1.60 1.17
C MET A 120 15.37 0.15 1.52
N THR A 121 15.24 -0.24 2.79
CA THR A 121 15.37 -1.63 3.21
C THR A 121 14.29 -2.51 2.56
N SER A 122 13.04 -2.03 2.51
CA SER A 122 11.93 -2.69 1.82
C SER A 122 12.20 -2.82 0.32
N PHE A 123 12.78 -1.80 -0.31
CA PHE A 123 13.18 -1.87 -1.72
C PHE A 123 14.22 -2.97 -1.98
N VAL A 124 15.27 -3.03 -1.15
CA VAL A 124 16.34 -4.03 -1.30
C VAL A 124 15.79 -5.44 -1.10
N THR A 125 15.00 -5.68 -0.05
CA THR A 125 14.41 -7.01 0.20
C THR A 125 13.38 -7.41 -0.88
N GLY A 126 12.62 -6.44 -1.41
CA GLY A 126 11.71 -6.66 -2.54
C GLY A 126 12.46 -7.05 -3.82
N VAL A 127 13.56 -6.37 -4.15
CA VAL A 127 14.40 -6.73 -5.32
C VAL A 127 15.01 -8.12 -5.16
N LEU A 128 15.50 -8.46 -3.96
CA LEU A 128 16.04 -9.79 -3.66
C LEU A 128 14.97 -10.88 -3.77
N LEU A 129 13.75 -10.62 -3.29
CA LEU A 129 12.62 -11.53 -3.44
C LEU A 129 12.29 -11.79 -4.92
N LEU A 130 12.24 -10.74 -5.74
CA LEU A 130 11.97 -10.88 -7.17
C LEU A 130 13.10 -11.60 -7.90
N TYR A 131 14.35 -11.32 -7.54
CA TYR A 131 15.52 -11.96 -8.12
C TYR A 131 15.54 -13.46 -7.81
N THR A 132 15.33 -13.85 -6.55
CA THR A 132 15.27 -15.25 -6.12
C THR A 132 14.08 -16.00 -6.72
N SER A 133 12.94 -15.32 -6.89
CA SER A 133 11.74 -15.91 -7.52
C SER A 133 11.85 -16.05 -9.04
N ALA A 134 12.78 -15.34 -9.69
CA ALA A 134 13.00 -15.41 -11.14
C ALA A 134 14.10 -16.41 -11.54
N GLN A 135 14.75 -17.05 -10.57
CA GLN A 135 15.78 -18.05 -10.86
C GLN A 135 15.14 -19.38 -11.30
N PRO A 136 15.65 -20.02 -12.37
CA PRO A 136 15.11 -21.28 -12.87
C PRO A 136 15.25 -22.38 -11.80
N GLY A 137 14.13 -23.03 -11.47
CA GLY A 137 14.05 -24.05 -10.41
C GLY A 137 13.78 -23.50 -9.01
N HIS A 138 13.75 -22.18 -8.82
CA HIS A 138 13.31 -21.53 -7.58
C HIS A 138 11.95 -20.86 -7.81
N THR A 139 11.03 -21.13 -6.90
CA THR A 139 9.68 -20.54 -6.95
C THR A 139 9.54 -19.55 -5.80
N PHE A 140 8.45 -18.78 -5.80
CA PHE A 140 8.08 -17.90 -4.68
C PHE A 140 8.00 -18.64 -3.33
N ASN A 141 7.82 -19.97 -3.37
CA ASN A 141 7.74 -20.84 -2.19
C ASN A 141 9.05 -21.61 -1.89
N SER A 142 10.14 -21.30 -2.59
CA SER A 142 11.46 -21.80 -2.19
C SER A 142 11.84 -21.22 -0.82
N ALA A 143 12.56 -22.01 0.00
CA ALA A 143 12.90 -21.61 1.37
C ALA A 143 13.59 -20.23 1.43
N ASP A 144 14.42 -19.92 0.43
CA ASP A 144 15.11 -18.65 0.30
C ASP A 144 14.15 -17.50 -0.03
N ALA A 145 13.28 -17.68 -1.03
CA ALA A 145 12.28 -16.67 -1.41
C ALA A 145 11.30 -16.40 -0.28
N VAL A 146 10.88 -17.42 0.48
CA VAL A 146 9.99 -17.26 1.63
C VAL A 146 10.66 -16.44 2.74
N SER A 147 11.96 -16.60 2.97
CA SER A 147 12.69 -15.82 3.97
C SER A 147 12.76 -14.34 3.58
N PHE A 148 13.14 -14.05 2.33
CA PHE A 148 13.16 -12.68 1.82
C PHE A 148 11.77 -12.05 1.74
N GLY A 149 10.76 -12.83 1.35
CA GLY A 149 9.37 -12.40 1.31
C GLY A 149 8.85 -12.05 2.69
N THR A 150 9.10 -12.90 3.69
CA THR A 150 8.71 -12.64 5.08
C THR A 150 9.36 -11.38 5.61
N ALA A 151 10.66 -11.18 5.34
CA ALA A 151 11.37 -9.96 5.71
C ALA A 151 10.76 -8.72 5.03
N TYR A 152 10.50 -8.78 3.73
CA TYR A 152 9.87 -7.70 2.96
C TYR A 152 8.50 -7.30 3.54
N PHE A 153 7.59 -8.26 3.69
CA PHE A 153 6.24 -7.99 4.20
C PHE A 153 6.27 -7.48 5.65
N SER A 154 7.18 -7.99 6.48
CA SER A 154 7.33 -7.53 7.88
C SER A 154 7.81 -6.08 7.96
N ILE A 155 8.78 -5.69 7.11
CA ILE A 155 9.30 -4.32 7.07
C ILE A 155 8.22 -3.35 6.56
N SER A 156 7.52 -3.70 5.48
CA SER A 156 6.42 -2.90 4.92
C SER A 156 5.28 -2.71 5.93
N LEU A 157 4.88 -3.79 6.62
CA LEU A 157 3.87 -3.73 7.67
C LEU A 157 4.33 -2.84 8.83
N SER A 158 5.57 -3.01 9.29
CA SER A 158 6.15 -2.19 10.36
C SER A 158 6.18 -0.70 9.99
N LEU A 159 6.58 -0.38 8.76
CA LEU A 159 6.57 0.99 8.23
C LEU A 159 5.15 1.57 8.27
N THR A 160 4.16 0.82 7.79
CA THR A 160 2.76 1.27 7.79
C THR A 160 2.24 1.48 9.22
N VAL A 161 2.55 0.59 10.15
CA VAL A 161 2.16 0.72 11.56
C VAL A 161 2.81 1.95 12.21
N ILE A 162 4.10 2.19 11.96
CA ILE A 162 4.80 3.35 12.52
C ILE A 162 4.21 4.65 11.94
N VAL A 163 4.01 4.72 10.62
CA VAL A 163 3.43 5.91 9.99
C VAL A 163 2.01 6.18 10.50
N THR A 164 1.18 5.15 10.65
CA THR A 164 -0.19 5.32 11.18
C THR A 164 -0.20 5.80 12.63
N LEU A 165 0.67 5.25 13.50
CA LEU A 165 0.82 5.73 14.88
C LEU A 165 1.27 7.21 14.93
N VAL A 166 2.18 7.61 14.04
CA VAL A 166 2.62 9.00 13.93
C VAL A 166 1.47 9.90 13.48
N ILE A 167 0.67 9.48 12.50
CA ILE A 167 -0.51 10.25 12.04
C ILE A 167 -1.54 10.39 13.17
N VAL A 168 -1.85 9.31 13.89
CA VAL A 168 -2.83 9.34 14.99
C VAL A 168 -2.34 10.21 16.14
N SER A 169 -1.07 10.07 16.56
CA SER A 169 -0.50 10.90 17.62
C SER A 169 -0.48 12.39 17.25
N TRP A 170 -0.20 12.71 15.99
CA TRP A 170 -0.30 14.07 15.46
C TRP A 170 -1.73 14.62 15.48
N LEU A 171 -2.71 13.81 15.06
CA LEU A 171 -4.12 14.21 15.07
C LEU A 171 -4.60 14.54 16.49
N VAL A 172 -4.23 13.68 17.46
CA VAL A 172 -4.54 13.90 18.88
C VAL A 172 -3.82 15.14 19.42
N TYR A 173 -2.57 15.36 19.03
CA TYR A 173 -1.83 16.57 19.41
C TYR A 173 -2.49 17.85 18.89
N LEU A 174 -2.90 17.87 17.62
CA LEU A 174 -3.64 18.99 17.02
C LEU A 174 -5.00 19.18 17.68
N GLN A 175 -5.74 18.11 17.96
CA GLN A 175 -7.02 18.18 18.65
C GLN A 175 -6.85 18.80 20.04
N ASN A 176 -5.85 18.36 20.80
CA ASN A 176 -5.55 18.90 22.12
C ASN A 176 -5.15 20.39 22.07
N GLN A 177 -4.40 20.81 21.04
CA GLN A 177 -4.09 22.22 20.85
C GLN A 177 -5.32 23.04 20.47
N ALA A 178 -6.15 22.53 19.56
CA ALA A 178 -7.39 23.20 19.16
C ALA A 178 -8.35 23.37 20.35
N THR A 179 -8.52 22.35 21.20
CA THR A 179 -9.33 22.44 22.42
C THR A 179 -8.77 23.45 23.43
N LYS A 180 -7.44 23.54 23.56
CA LYS A 180 -6.79 24.53 24.43
C LYS A 180 -6.92 25.97 23.91
N ALA A 181 -6.80 26.16 22.59
CA ALA A 181 -6.88 27.47 21.96
C ALA A 181 -8.33 27.98 21.83
N LEU A 182 -9.30 27.09 21.60
CA LEU A 182 -10.73 27.40 21.46
C LEU A 182 -11.51 27.27 22.78
N GLY A 183 -10.81 27.31 23.92
CA GLY A 183 -11.38 27.06 25.25
C GLY A 183 -12.71 27.79 25.50
N ASN A 184 -13.75 26.99 25.73
CA ASN A 184 -15.00 27.35 26.42
C ASN A 184 -16.06 28.21 25.69
N THR A 185 -16.15 28.18 24.36
CA THR A 185 -17.38 28.61 23.67
C THR A 185 -18.40 27.45 23.58
N PRO A 186 -19.57 27.53 24.24
CA PRO A 186 -20.55 26.44 24.32
C PRO A 186 -21.02 25.90 22.96
N GLU A 187 -21.07 26.74 21.92
CA GLU A 187 -21.63 26.40 20.61
C GLU A 187 -20.83 25.34 19.82
N TYR A 188 -19.54 25.12 20.14
CA TYR A 188 -18.68 24.20 19.38
C TYR A 188 -18.47 22.84 20.07
N ARG A 189 -18.86 22.72 21.34
CA ARG A 189 -18.69 21.48 22.11
C ARG A 189 -19.60 20.36 21.60
N ASP A 190 -20.80 20.69 21.17
CA ASP A 190 -21.78 19.68 20.73
C ASP A 190 -21.42 19.01 19.39
N HIS A 191 -20.65 19.67 18.52
CA HIS A 191 -20.30 19.09 17.22
C HIS A 191 -19.27 17.94 17.31
N TYR A 192 -18.46 17.90 18.37
CA TYR A 192 -17.43 16.87 18.53
C TYR A 192 -17.94 15.59 19.20
N TYR A 193 -19.04 15.63 19.96
CA TYR A 193 -19.60 14.45 20.63
C TYR A 193 -20.64 13.69 19.80
N ILE A 194 -21.14 14.26 18.69
CA ILE A 194 -22.14 13.61 17.83
C ILE A 194 -21.48 12.63 16.82
N LEU A 195 -20.14 12.63 16.73
CA LEU A 195 -19.38 11.79 15.79
C LEU A 195 -18.51 10.71 16.47
N ALA A 196 -18.70 10.47 17.77
CA ALA A 196 -18.13 9.34 18.51
C ALA A 196 -19.24 8.35 18.88
#